data_AF-A0A7J7PE44-F1
#
_entry.id   AF-A0A7J7PE44-F1
#
_cell.length_a   1.000
_cell.length_b   1.000
_cell.length_c   1.000
_cell.angle_alpha   90.00
_cell.angle_beta   90.00
_cell.angle_gamma   90.00
#
_symmetry.space_group_name_H-M   'P 1'
#
loop_
_entity.id
_entity.type
_entity.pdbx_description
1 polymer ?
#
loop_
_entity_poly.entity_id
_entity_poly.type
_entity_poly.pdbx_seq_one_letter_code
_entity_poly.pdbx_strand_id
1 'polypeptide(L)'
;MWAMRSRCSDHNITGLGLQVHLFNSLVSPILGCCSEVWGPALLHGCGNGPAGVGKALSNDMQVVQLMFLRMVAGRVRKLTCKQLLLREFGCRPLVSGWFTACWDLWHRVVARPPNDWLFLAMQENRDLSLRAYTSSVEQGRQRSLWFWQFRAFVSTLHTHTGTLADIPDSMVGLLLP
;
A
#
# COMPACT_ATOMS: atom_id res chain seq x y z
N MET A 1 -4.30 11.11 -15.58
CA MET A 1 -3.11 10.70 -16.38
C MET A 1 -3.15 11.27 -17.80
N TRP A 2 -4.18 11.00 -18.61
CA TRP A 2 -4.25 11.48 -20.01
C TRP A 2 -4.20 13.01 -20.16
N ALA A 3 -4.94 13.74 -19.32
CA ALA A 3 -4.90 15.20 -19.31
C ALA A 3 -3.51 15.76 -19.01
N MET A 4 -2.77 15.17 -18.05
CA MET A 4 -1.38 15.54 -17.75
C MET A 4 -0.49 15.32 -18.97
N ARG A 5 -0.64 14.18 -19.65
CA ARG A 5 0.14 13.86 -20.85
C ARG A 5 -0.13 14.82 -22.01
N SER A 6 -1.40 15.17 -22.24
CA SER A 6 -1.75 16.17 -23.26
C SER A 6 -0.99 17.47 -22.99
N ARG A 7 -1.04 17.96 -21.75
CA ARG A 7 -0.31 19.18 -21.35
C ARG A 7 1.20 19.05 -21.50
N CYS A 8 1.79 17.89 -21.19
CA CYS A 8 3.22 17.67 -21.45
C CYS A 8 3.54 17.76 -22.94
N SER A 9 2.67 17.26 -23.81
CA SER A 9 2.80 17.40 -25.27
C SER A 9 2.67 18.86 -25.70
N ASP A 10 1.66 19.57 -25.20
CA ASP A 10 1.37 20.96 -25.55
C ASP A 10 2.51 21.91 -25.14
N HIS A 11 3.20 21.60 -24.04
CA HIS A 11 4.34 22.37 -23.54
C HIS A 11 5.71 21.81 -23.96
N ASN A 12 5.77 20.85 -24.91
CA ASN A 12 7.02 20.22 -25.37
C ASN A 12 7.89 19.64 -24.26
N ILE A 13 7.27 19.14 -23.18
CA ILE A 13 7.96 18.50 -22.07
C ILE A 13 8.29 17.06 -22.48
N THR A 14 9.50 16.87 -23.01
CA THR A 14 10.00 15.55 -23.47
C THR A 14 10.87 14.83 -22.44
N GLY A 15 11.32 15.52 -21.39
CA GLY A 15 12.17 14.96 -20.35
C GLY A 15 11.46 13.85 -19.55
N LEU A 16 11.96 12.61 -19.65
CA LEU A 16 11.40 11.44 -18.97
C LEU A 16 11.30 11.64 -17.45
N GLY A 17 12.37 12.16 -16.83
CA GLY A 17 12.41 12.44 -15.40
C GLY A 17 11.36 13.47 -14.96
N LEU A 18 11.15 14.51 -15.78
CA LEU A 18 10.14 15.54 -15.49
C LEU A 18 8.72 14.99 -15.64
N GLN A 19 8.45 14.17 -16.65
CA GLN A 19 7.15 13.52 -16.81
C GLN A 19 6.85 12.55 -15.65
N VAL A 20 7.85 11.80 -15.19
CA VAL A 20 7.75 10.95 -14.00
C VAL A 20 7.50 11.77 -12.74
N HIS A 21 8.21 12.89 -12.58
CA HIS A 21 7.99 13.80 -11.46
C HIS A 21 6.57 14.37 -11.45
N LEU A 22 6.07 14.82 -12.60
CA LEU A 22 4.69 15.30 -12.76
C LEU A 22 3.67 14.21 -12.44
N PHE A 23 3.91 12.96 -12.86
CA PHE A 23 3.05 11.85 -12.49
C PHE A 23 3.01 11.64 -10.97
N ASN A 24 4.17 11.66 -10.32
CA ASN A 24 4.28 11.47 -8.88
C ASN A 24 3.61 12.61 -8.09
N SER A 25 3.64 13.84 -8.61
CA SER A 25 3.05 15.00 -7.95
C SER A 25 1.54 15.13 -8.20
N LEU A 26 1.05 14.77 -9.39
CA LEU A 26 -0.34 15.02 -9.80
C LEU A 26 -1.23 13.79 -9.78
N VAL A 27 -0.70 12.62 -10.13
CA VAL A 27 -1.51 11.40 -10.34
C VAL A 27 -1.36 10.45 -9.17
N SER A 28 -0.14 10.23 -8.67
CA SER A 28 0.12 9.33 -7.54
C SER A 28 -0.75 9.63 -6.30
N PRO A 29 -0.95 10.90 -5.87
CA PRO A 29 -1.77 11.20 -4.70
C PRO A 29 -3.25 10.85 -4.91
N ILE A 30 -3.76 11.01 -6.13
CA ILE A 30 -5.14 10.63 -6.49
C ILE A 30 -5.29 9.12 -6.43
N LEU A 31 -4.30 8.37 -6.94
CA LEU A 31 -4.30 6.91 -6.90
C LEU A 31 -4.13 6.34 -5.48
N GLY A 32 -3.54 7.12 -4.57
CA GLY A 32 -3.37 6.77 -3.16
C GLY A 32 -4.41 7.40 -2.23
N CYS A 33 -5.42 8.09 -2.76
CA CYS A 33 -6.42 8.77 -1.94
C CYS A 33 -7.19 7.73 -1.10
N CYS A 34 -7.29 7.98 0.20
CA CYS A 34 -7.89 7.07 1.19
C CYS A 34 -7.19 5.69 1.28
N SER A 35 -5.95 5.57 0.82
CA SER A 35 -5.17 4.31 0.92
C SER A 35 -4.99 3.82 2.34
N GLU A 36 -5.12 4.69 3.34
CA GLU A 36 -5.17 4.30 4.75
C GLU A 36 -6.36 3.38 5.09
N VAL A 37 -7.47 3.44 4.35
CA VAL A 37 -8.69 2.64 4.60
C VAL A 37 -8.70 1.35 3.78
N TRP A 38 -8.50 1.44 2.47
CA TRP A 38 -8.55 0.27 1.57
C TRP A 38 -7.20 -0.40 1.35
N GLY A 39 -6.10 0.24 1.73
CA GLY A 39 -4.73 -0.23 1.54
C GLY A 39 -4.51 -1.63 2.12
N PRO A 40 -4.88 -1.93 3.38
CA PRO A 40 -4.64 -3.25 3.97
C PRO A 40 -5.33 -4.37 3.19
N ALA A 41 -6.52 -4.11 2.64
CA ALA A 41 -7.23 -5.08 1.81
C ALA A 41 -6.51 -5.40 0.50
N LEU A 42 -5.67 -4.50 -0.02
CA LEU A 42 -4.83 -4.79 -1.18
C LEU A 42 -3.44 -5.30 -0.80
N LEU A 43 -2.95 -4.92 0.38
CA LEU A 43 -1.65 -5.31 0.90
C LEU A 43 -1.63 -6.70 1.54
N HIS A 44 -2.79 -7.26 1.93
CA HIS A 44 -2.81 -8.60 2.54
C HIS A 44 -2.17 -9.66 1.61
N GLY A 45 -1.16 -10.37 2.13
CA GLY A 45 -0.40 -11.37 1.38
C GLY A 45 0.66 -10.81 0.42
N CYS A 46 0.90 -9.49 0.41
CA CYS A 46 1.95 -8.86 -0.40
C CYS A 46 3.39 -9.17 0.08
N GLY A 47 3.55 -9.95 1.15
CA GLY A 47 4.86 -10.43 1.62
C GLY A 47 5.13 -11.91 1.38
N ASN A 48 4.22 -12.71 0.79
CA ASN A 48 4.44 -14.16 0.65
C ASN A 48 5.41 -14.50 -0.50
N GLY A 49 6.72 -14.30 -0.26
CA GLY A 49 7.78 -14.60 -1.24
C GLY A 49 7.62 -13.85 -2.58
N PRO A 50 8.22 -14.36 -3.67
CA PRO A 50 8.17 -13.70 -4.99
C PRO A 50 6.74 -13.56 -5.54
N ALA A 51 5.83 -14.45 -5.15
CA ALA A 51 4.41 -14.37 -5.50
C ALA A 51 3.70 -13.19 -4.81
N GLY A 52 4.04 -12.88 -3.56
CA GLY A 52 3.52 -11.74 -2.81
C GLY A 52 3.88 -10.40 -3.45
N VAL A 53 5.13 -10.23 -3.88
CA VAL A 53 5.57 -9.03 -4.61
C VAL A 53 4.88 -8.92 -5.96
N GLY A 54 4.65 -10.05 -6.64
CA GLY A 54 3.86 -10.09 -7.87
C GLY A 54 2.42 -9.58 -7.67
N LYS A 55 1.77 -9.99 -6.57
CA LYS A 55 0.42 -9.58 -6.18
C LYS A 55 0.34 -8.09 -5.83
N ALA A 56 1.32 -7.58 -5.08
CA ALA A 56 1.44 -6.15 -4.77
C ALA A 56 1.51 -5.32 -6.06
N LEU A 57 2.27 -5.80 -7.04
CA LEU A 57 2.50 -5.12 -8.31
C LEU A 57 1.41 -5.39 -9.36
N SER A 58 0.37 -6.15 -9.06
CA SER A 58 -0.72 -6.46 -9.98
C SER A 58 -2.03 -5.72 -9.69
N ASN A 59 -2.07 -4.85 -8.68
CA ASN A 59 -3.26 -4.05 -8.42
C ASN A 59 -3.54 -3.03 -9.55
N ASP A 60 -4.80 -2.64 -9.71
CA ASP A 60 -5.25 -1.78 -10.82
C ASP A 60 -4.57 -0.40 -10.82
N MET A 61 -4.35 0.20 -9.65
CA MET A 61 -3.69 1.51 -9.55
C MET A 61 -2.21 1.43 -9.96
N GLN A 62 -1.53 0.34 -9.61
CA GLN A 62 -0.15 0.05 -10.00
C GLN A 62 -0.09 -0.25 -11.50
N VAL A 63 -1.12 -0.88 -12.08
CA VAL A 63 -1.25 -1.03 -13.53
C VAL A 63 -1.29 0.33 -14.21
N VAL A 64 -2.00 1.34 -13.66
CA VAL A 64 -2.00 2.71 -14.19
C VAL A 64 -0.60 3.32 -14.18
N GLN A 65 0.15 3.22 -13.08
CA GLN A 65 1.54 3.69 -13.00
C GLN A 65 2.43 2.97 -14.04
N LEU A 66 2.34 1.64 -14.13
CA LEU A 66 3.14 0.87 -15.07
C LEU A 66 2.76 1.13 -16.53
N MET A 67 1.48 1.37 -16.82
CA MET A 67 1.02 1.80 -18.15
C MET A 67 1.63 3.14 -18.53
N PHE A 68 1.63 4.10 -17.59
CA PHE A 68 2.27 5.39 -17.80
C PHE A 68 3.77 5.24 -18.11
N LEU A 69 4.50 4.49 -17.29
CA LEU A 69 5.94 4.27 -17.49
C LEU A 69 6.23 3.60 -18.85
N ARG A 70 5.47 2.57 -19.23
CA ARG A 70 5.62 1.94 -20.55
C ARG A 70 5.37 2.90 -21.71
N MET A 71 4.42 3.82 -21.57
CA MET A 71 4.13 4.81 -22.59
C MET A 71 5.23 5.85 -22.72
N VAL A 72 5.75 6.33 -21.59
CA VAL A 72 6.87 7.29 -21.52
C VAL A 72 8.16 6.66 -22.06
N ALA A 73 8.38 5.37 -21.81
CA ALA A 73 9.50 4.59 -22.31
C ALA A 73 9.46 4.25 -23.82
N GLY A 74 8.53 4.80 -24.60
CA GLY A 74 8.41 4.49 -26.03
C GLY A 74 7.65 3.19 -26.35
N ARG A 75 6.59 2.89 -25.59
CA ARG A 75 5.71 1.70 -25.77
C ARG A 75 6.42 0.37 -25.52
N VAL A 76 7.06 0.26 -24.36
CA VAL A 76 7.66 -1.00 -23.87
C VAL A 76 6.61 -2.11 -23.81
N ARG A 77 7.01 -3.34 -24.17
CA ARG A 77 6.14 -4.53 -24.21
C ARG A 77 5.50 -4.79 -22.84
N LYS A 78 4.26 -5.31 -22.83
CA LYS A 78 3.55 -5.66 -21.60
C LYS A 78 4.29 -6.73 -20.78
N LEU A 79 5.00 -7.63 -21.45
CA LEU A 79 5.74 -8.75 -20.86
C LEU A 79 7.00 -8.32 -20.08
N THR A 80 7.43 -7.06 -20.21
CA THR A 80 8.60 -6.55 -19.49
C THR A 80 8.37 -6.62 -17.98
N CYS A 81 9.38 -7.08 -17.25
CA CYS A 81 9.36 -7.20 -15.81
C CYS A 81 9.00 -5.85 -15.15
N LYS A 82 7.97 -5.87 -14.30
CA LYS A 82 7.43 -4.67 -13.64
C LYS A 82 8.47 -4.01 -12.71
N GLN A 83 9.25 -4.82 -12.00
CA GLN A 83 10.30 -4.35 -11.10
C GLN A 83 11.44 -3.67 -11.85
N LEU A 84 11.85 -4.25 -12.98
CA LEU A 84 12.85 -3.65 -13.86
C LEU A 84 12.37 -2.26 -14.31
N LEU A 85 11.13 -2.17 -14.81
CA LEU A 85 10.57 -0.91 -15.27
C LEU A 85 10.56 0.16 -14.16
N LEU A 86 10.15 -0.18 -12.94
CA LEU A 86 10.18 0.76 -11.83
C LEU A 86 11.61 1.23 -11.49
N ARG A 87 12.58 0.30 -11.52
CA ARG A 87 13.99 0.59 -11.24
C ARG A 87 14.63 1.50 -12.28
N GLU A 88 14.39 1.25 -13.57
CA GLU A 88 14.92 2.07 -14.67
C GLU A 88 14.45 3.52 -14.59
N PHE A 89 13.19 3.74 -14.18
CA PHE A 89 12.61 5.07 -14.03
C PHE A 89 12.82 5.69 -12.64
N GLY A 90 13.59 5.04 -11.75
CA GLY A 90 13.79 5.50 -10.38
C GLY A 90 12.49 5.67 -9.58
N CYS A 91 11.43 4.95 -9.95
CA CYS A 91 10.11 5.08 -9.38
C CYS A 91 9.88 4.10 -8.23
N ARG A 92 9.24 4.57 -7.16
CA ARG A 92 8.74 3.70 -6.10
C ARG A 92 7.35 3.17 -6.48
N PRO A 93 7.03 1.91 -6.12
CA PRO A 93 5.68 1.39 -6.31
C PRO A 93 4.68 2.14 -5.42
N LEU A 94 3.46 2.36 -5.91
CA LEU A 94 2.39 3.06 -5.16
C LEU A 94 2.09 2.38 -3.82
N VAL A 95 2.19 1.05 -3.81
CA VAL A 95 2.07 0.16 -2.65
C VAL A 95 2.90 0.63 -1.45
N SER A 96 4.11 1.17 -1.70
CA SER A 96 4.97 1.68 -0.63
C SER A 96 4.38 2.90 0.08
N GLY A 97 3.76 3.83 -0.68
CA GLY A 97 3.07 4.99 -0.13
C GLY A 97 1.78 4.62 0.61
N TRP A 98 1.10 3.57 0.17
CA TRP A 98 -0.09 3.07 0.86
C TRP A 98 0.26 2.44 2.20
N PHE A 99 1.36 1.69 2.25
CA PHE A 99 1.85 1.15 3.51
C PHE A 99 2.18 2.26 4.50
N THR A 100 2.93 3.29 4.08
CA THR A 100 3.23 4.43 4.95
C THR A 100 1.95 5.13 5.42
N ALA A 101 0.95 5.31 4.56
CA ALA A 101 -0.33 5.90 4.97
C ALA A 101 -1.09 5.05 6.01
N CYS A 102 -1.11 3.72 5.84
CA CYS A 102 -1.70 2.80 6.82
C CYS A 102 -0.95 2.83 8.15
N TRP A 103 0.37 2.90 8.09
CA TRP A 103 1.26 3.00 9.24
C TRP A 103 1.04 4.31 10.01
N ASP A 104 0.98 5.43 9.29
CA ASP A 104 0.72 6.75 9.87
C ASP A 104 -0.69 6.84 10.47
N LEU A 105 -1.69 6.18 9.87
CA LEU A 105 -3.02 6.04 10.47
C LEU A 105 -2.93 5.27 11.80
N TRP A 106 -2.24 4.12 11.81
CA TRP A 106 -2.07 3.33 13.03
C TRP A 106 -1.41 4.13 14.16
N HIS A 107 -0.33 4.85 13.87
CA HIS A 107 0.32 5.71 14.86
C HIS A 107 -0.58 6.83 15.36
N ARG A 108 -1.34 7.47 14.47
CA ARG A 108 -2.32 8.50 14.85
C ARG A 108 -3.42 7.94 15.74
N VAL A 109 -3.85 6.69 15.52
CA VAL A 109 -4.84 6.02 16.36
C VAL A 109 -4.27 5.76 17.76
N VAL A 110 -3.07 5.18 17.84
CA VAL A 110 -2.43 4.83 19.13
C VAL A 110 -2.11 6.07 19.97
N ALA A 111 -1.76 7.19 19.33
CA ALA A 111 -1.47 8.44 20.03
C ALA A 111 -2.71 9.21 20.53
N ARG A 112 -3.93 8.80 20.10
CA ARG A 112 -5.18 9.47 20.48
C ARG A 112 -5.69 9.02 21.84
N PRO A 113 -6.46 9.87 22.55
CA PRO A 113 -7.06 9.49 23.81
C PRO A 113 -8.13 8.40 23.61
N PRO A 114 -8.38 7.54 24.63
CA PRO A 114 -9.26 6.39 24.51
C PRO A 114 -10.74 6.73 24.27
N ASN A 115 -11.14 7.99 24.49
CA ASN A 115 -12.50 8.48 24.27
C ASN A 115 -12.72 9.02 22.84
N ASP A 116 -11.69 9.04 21.99
CA ASP A 116 -11.83 9.47 20.60
C ASP A 116 -12.56 8.42 19.76
N TRP A 117 -13.47 8.86 18.90
CA TRP A 117 -14.24 7.99 18.01
C TRP A 117 -13.36 7.12 17.13
N LEU A 118 -12.23 7.67 16.66
CA LEU A 118 -11.29 6.91 15.84
C LEU A 118 -10.61 5.79 16.64
N PHE A 119 -10.27 6.06 17.91
CA PHE A 119 -9.68 5.06 18.80
C PHE A 119 -10.69 3.94 19.10
N LEU A 120 -11.93 4.31 19.47
CA LEU A 120 -13.00 3.37 19.76
C LEU A 120 -13.34 2.49 18.55
N ALA A 121 -13.44 3.07 17.35
CA ALA A 121 -13.72 2.32 16.13
C ALA A 121 -12.61 1.30 15.80
N MET A 122 -11.34 1.69 15.99
CA MET A 122 -10.21 0.79 15.78
C MET A 122 -10.10 -0.29 16.85
N GLN A 123 -10.43 0.04 18.10
CA GLN A 123 -10.51 -0.91 19.19
C GLN A 123 -11.59 -1.97 18.93
N GLU A 124 -12.79 -1.55 18.51
CA GLU A 124 -13.87 -2.47 18.14
C GLU A 124 -13.48 -3.33 16.93
N ASN A 125 -12.81 -2.75 15.92
CA ASN A 125 -12.30 -3.51 14.77
C ASN A 125 -11.30 -4.61 15.20
N ARG A 126 -10.42 -4.30 16.15
CA ARG A 126 -9.49 -5.26 16.76
C ARG A 126 -10.25 -6.35 17.51
N ASP A 127 -11.19 -5.99 18.37
CA ASP A 127 -11.93 -6.95 19.18
C ASP A 127 -12.76 -7.90 18.31
N LEU A 128 -13.41 -7.39 17.28
CA LEU A 128 -14.11 -8.20 16.28
C LEU A 128 -13.17 -9.16 15.56
N SER A 129 -11.95 -8.72 15.24
CA SER A 129 -10.95 -9.56 14.57
C SER A 129 -10.46 -10.70 15.45
N LEU A 130 -10.37 -10.49 16.77
CA LEU A 130 -9.98 -11.50 17.74
C LEU A 130 -11.11 -12.48 18.02
N ARG A 131 -12.36 -12.00 18.15
CA ARG A 131 -13.54 -12.85 18.37
C ARG A 131 -13.81 -13.77 17.17
N ALA A 132 -13.71 -13.25 15.95
CA ALA A 132 -13.92 -14.03 14.74
C ALA A 132 -12.86 -15.13 14.50
N TYR A 133 -11.75 -15.13 15.26
CA TYR A 133 -10.80 -16.25 15.28
C TYR A 133 -11.40 -17.49 15.96
N THR A 134 -12.33 -17.31 16.90
CA THR A 134 -12.84 -18.38 17.78
C THR A 134 -14.08 -19.10 17.24
N SER A 135 -14.81 -18.51 16.28
CA SER A 135 -16.04 -19.07 15.70
C SER A 135 -15.85 -19.45 14.22
N SER A 136 -16.11 -20.71 13.83
CA SER A 136 -15.84 -21.19 12.45
C SER A 136 -16.70 -20.50 11.37
N VAL A 137 -17.86 -19.97 11.75
CA VAL A 137 -18.81 -19.29 10.85
C VAL A 137 -18.38 -17.85 10.51
N GLU A 138 -17.59 -17.20 11.36
CA GLU A 138 -17.21 -15.78 11.19
C GLU A 138 -15.82 -15.59 10.56
N GLN A 139 -15.11 -16.67 10.27
CA GLN A 139 -13.77 -16.65 9.65
C GLN A 139 -13.74 -15.91 8.29
N GLY A 140 -14.85 -15.93 7.54
CA GLY A 140 -14.99 -15.16 6.30
C GLY A 140 -15.03 -13.65 6.52
N ARG A 141 -15.75 -13.19 7.56
CA ARG A 141 -15.84 -11.77 7.95
C ARG A 141 -14.53 -11.27 8.58
N GLN A 142 -13.79 -12.14 9.26
CA GLN A 142 -12.48 -11.82 9.84
C GLN A 142 -11.50 -11.29 8.78
N ARG A 143 -11.49 -11.91 7.60
CA ARG A 143 -10.57 -11.56 6.49
C ARG A 143 -10.86 -10.21 5.85
N SER A 144 -12.05 -9.64 6.07
CA SER A 144 -12.42 -8.30 5.61
C SER A 144 -12.11 -7.18 6.61
N LEU A 145 -11.69 -7.53 7.83
CA LEU A 145 -11.40 -6.52 8.86
C LEU A 145 -10.04 -5.88 8.61
N TRP A 146 -10.02 -4.55 8.69
CA TRP A 146 -8.84 -3.71 8.50
C TRP A 146 -7.67 -4.17 9.38
N PHE A 147 -7.91 -4.38 10.69
CA PHE A 147 -6.87 -4.74 11.64
C PHE A 147 -6.24 -6.10 11.31
N TRP A 148 -7.05 -7.09 10.92
CA TRP A 148 -6.54 -8.41 10.54
C TRP A 148 -5.66 -8.33 9.28
N GLN A 149 -6.12 -7.60 8.27
CA GLN A 149 -5.38 -7.43 7.01
C GLN A 149 -4.07 -6.68 7.20
N PHE A 150 -4.10 -5.61 8.01
CA PHE A 150 -2.92 -4.82 8.34
C PHE A 150 -1.90 -5.65 9.14
N ARG A 151 -2.36 -6.36 10.18
CA ARG A 151 -1.53 -7.26 10.98
C ARG A 151 -0.92 -8.37 10.13
N ALA A 152 -1.70 -9.01 9.26
CA ALA A 152 -1.23 -10.06 8.37
C ALA A 152 -0.17 -9.54 7.39
N PHE A 153 -0.30 -8.31 6.91
CA PHE A 153 0.72 -7.70 6.06
C PHE A 153 2.00 -7.41 6.84
N VAL A 154 1.89 -6.77 8.00
CA VAL A 154 3.04 -6.44 8.86
C VAL A 154 3.79 -7.71 9.27
N SER A 155 3.09 -8.78 9.66
CA SER A 155 3.73 -10.06 10.01
C SER A 155 4.49 -10.68 8.83
N THR A 156 3.95 -10.60 7.61
CA THR A 156 4.66 -11.09 6.41
C THR A 156 5.89 -10.24 6.07
N LEU A 157 5.89 -8.94 6.38
CA LEU A 157 7.09 -8.11 6.22
C LEU A 157 8.16 -8.50 7.23
N HIS A 158 7.78 -8.72 8.50
CA HIS A 158 8.69 -9.14 9.56
C HIS A 158 9.43 -10.44 9.25
N THR A 159 8.73 -11.43 8.67
CA THR A 159 9.35 -12.71 8.28
C THR A 159 10.41 -12.58 7.18
N HIS A 160 10.39 -11.49 6.41
CA HIS A 160 11.27 -11.29 5.26
C HIS A 160 12.38 -10.25 5.48
N THR A 161 12.21 -9.29 6.39
CA THR A 161 13.21 -8.22 6.57
C THR A 161 14.25 -8.49 7.63
N GLY A 162 14.04 -9.43 8.58
CA GLY A 162 15.07 -9.88 9.55
C GLY A 162 15.75 -8.79 10.41
N THR A 163 15.37 -7.53 10.26
CA THR A 163 16.01 -6.36 10.84
C THR A 163 14.94 -5.30 11.06
N LEU A 164 14.47 -5.18 12.30
CA LEU A 164 13.69 -4.04 12.78
C LEU A 164 14.01 -3.85 14.26
N ALA A 165 15.17 -3.26 14.52
CA ALA A 165 15.53 -2.69 15.82
C ALA A 165 14.74 -1.38 16.12
N ASP A 166 13.85 -0.95 15.21
CA ASP A 166 13.14 0.34 15.28
C ASP A 166 11.62 0.20 15.31
N ILE A 167 11.08 -0.97 15.67
CA ILE A 167 9.69 -1.03 16.12
C ILE A 167 9.72 -0.85 17.63
N PRO A 168 9.28 0.29 18.18
CA PRO A 168 9.30 0.52 19.61
C PRO A 168 8.46 -0.55 20.31
N ASP A 169 9.03 -1.17 21.35
CA ASP A 169 8.47 -2.28 22.14
C ASP A 169 7.01 -2.07 22.58
N SER A 170 6.54 -0.80 22.60
CA SER A 170 5.12 -0.44 22.73
C SER A 170 4.17 -1.11 21.71
N MET A 171 4.67 -1.61 20.57
CA MET A 171 3.86 -2.27 19.54
C MET A 171 3.65 -3.77 19.79
N VAL A 172 4.49 -4.40 20.63
CA VAL A 172 4.38 -5.84 20.92
C VAL A 172 3.19 -6.11 21.85
N GLY A 173 2.90 -5.20 22.78
CA GLY A 173 1.82 -5.35 23.77
C GLY A 173 0.39 -5.26 23.22
N LEU A 174 0.18 -4.74 22.00
CA LEU A 174 -1.15 -4.66 21.36
C LEU A 174 -1.33 -5.67 20.22
N LEU A 175 -0.25 -6.30 19.74
CA LEU A 175 -0.24 -7.29 18.66
C LEU A 175 -0.13 -8.73 19.14
N LEU A 176 0.16 -8.97 20.42
CA LEU A 176 0.05 -10.30 21.04
C LEU A 176 -1.19 -10.36 21.95
N PRO A 177 -1.82 -11.55 22.09
CA PRO A 177 -2.86 -11.76 23.09
C PRO A 177 -2.34 -11.51 24.52
#